data_AF-A0A160FLY1-F1
#
_entry.id   AF-A0A160FLY1-F1
#
_cell.length_a   1.000
_cell.length_b   1.000
_cell.length_c   1.000
_cell.angle_alpha   90.00
_cell.angle_beta   90.00
_cell.angle_gamma   90.00
#
_symmetry.space_group_name_H-M   'P 1'
#
loop_
_entity.id
_entity.type
_entity.pdbx_description
1 polymer ?
#
loop_
_entity_poly.entity_id
_entity_poly.type
_entity_poly.pdbx_seq_one_letter_code
_entity_poly.pdbx_strand_id
1 'polypeptide(L)'
;MDMSPASSPPASPAPEQSELPPSLAGSKPVDATNSSTRSKSADEANSPNPDLNPAFVPPGMHVNEIGFLEKKAFPRVYRVDSGLNRAAILEHGFEPSSHFGGIKKMISGDALIVSETLEGARAFGDSEFGAGHYDLYEIKTKGLKGASLKDNVYFNPAFTAKQLGRTPSALKEMAPREVAEGALEFREAHIDAAAGDPARIRLIERGIPRPQTPPDSDGSTD
;
A
#
# COMPACT_ATOMS: atom_id res chain seq x y z
N MET A 1 19.31 -52.91 -0.52
CA MET A 1 18.37 -51.76 -0.61
C MET A 1 19.25 -50.52 -0.74
N ASP A 2 20.02 -50.44 -1.81
CA ASP A 2 19.68 -49.81 -3.10
C ASP A 2 19.52 -48.29 -3.00
N MET A 3 20.59 -47.59 -3.39
CA MET A 3 20.72 -46.15 -3.52
C MET A 3 20.41 -45.80 -4.98
N SER A 4 19.51 -44.84 -5.21
CA SER A 4 19.30 -44.23 -6.54
C SER A 4 19.44 -42.71 -6.41
N PRO A 5 20.37 -42.08 -7.16
CA PRO A 5 20.54 -40.63 -7.16
C PRO A 5 19.62 -39.90 -8.14
N ALA A 6 19.40 -38.61 -7.84
CA ALA A 6 18.58 -37.67 -8.60
C ALA A 6 19.15 -37.35 -9.99
N SER A 7 18.25 -37.22 -10.97
CA SER A 7 18.53 -36.89 -12.37
C SER A 7 18.73 -35.39 -12.58
N SER A 8 19.78 -35.03 -13.32
CA SER A 8 20.07 -33.68 -13.84
C SER A 8 19.14 -33.30 -15.01
N PRO A 9 18.78 -32.01 -15.18
CA PRO A 9 18.10 -31.53 -16.38
C PRO A 9 19.08 -31.26 -17.55
N PRO A 10 18.69 -31.52 -18.82
CA PRO A 10 19.51 -31.30 -20.00
C PRO A 10 19.46 -29.86 -20.55
N ALA A 11 20.42 -29.60 -21.44
CA ALA A 11 20.91 -28.32 -21.95
C ALA A 11 19.99 -27.54 -22.92
N SER A 12 20.23 -26.23 -22.96
CA SER A 12 19.70 -25.25 -23.91
C SER A 12 20.14 -25.50 -25.37
N PRO A 13 19.28 -25.19 -26.35
CA PRO A 13 19.72 -24.90 -27.73
C PRO A 13 19.63 -23.40 -28.07
N ALA A 14 20.67 -22.90 -28.74
CA ALA A 14 20.64 -21.67 -29.54
C ALA A 14 20.15 -21.99 -30.97
N PRO A 15 19.70 -20.97 -31.72
CA PRO A 15 19.98 -20.97 -33.16
C PRO A 15 20.43 -19.62 -33.73
N GLU A 16 20.99 -19.75 -34.92
CA GLU A 16 21.86 -18.88 -35.70
C GLU A 16 21.17 -17.72 -36.44
N GLN A 17 22.03 -16.84 -36.98
CA GLN A 17 21.77 -15.71 -37.87
C GLN A 17 21.46 -16.16 -39.33
N SER A 18 20.65 -15.40 -40.09
CA SER A 18 21.03 -14.78 -41.38
C SER A 18 19.86 -14.20 -42.21
N GLU A 19 20.13 -13.00 -42.77
CA GLU A 19 19.77 -12.45 -44.09
C GLU A 19 18.37 -11.89 -44.49
N LEU A 20 18.39 -10.65 -45.01
CA LEU A 20 17.44 -9.95 -45.93
C LEU A 20 17.83 -10.23 -47.41
N PRO A 21 17.25 -9.69 -48.53
CA PRO A 21 16.13 -8.73 -48.82
C PRO A 21 15.20 -9.26 -50.01
N PRO A 22 14.46 -8.51 -50.90
CA PRO A 22 14.22 -7.05 -51.09
C PRO A 22 12.76 -6.57 -51.36
N SER A 23 12.67 -5.24 -51.53
CA SER A 23 11.55 -4.31 -51.84
C SER A 23 10.71 -4.59 -53.11
N LEU A 24 9.43 -4.16 -53.13
CA LEU A 24 8.77 -3.46 -54.25
C LEU A 24 7.42 -2.78 -53.88
N ALA A 25 7.11 -1.71 -54.63
CA ALA A 25 6.14 -0.62 -54.45
C ALA A 25 4.63 -0.94 -54.43
N GLY A 26 3.83 -0.01 -53.88
CA GLY A 26 2.39 0.12 -54.18
C GLY A 26 1.64 1.14 -53.30
N SER A 27 1.32 2.31 -53.86
CA SER A 27 0.63 3.45 -53.20
C SER A 27 -0.90 3.37 -53.29
N LYS A 28 -1.64 3.84 -52.26
CA LYS A 28 -2.69 4.92 -52.30
C LYS A 28 -3.62 4.95 -51.06
N PRO A 29 -4.32 6.08 -50.78
CA PRO A 29 -4.64 6.59 -49.45
C PRO A 29 -6.14 6.51 -49.07
N VAL A 30 -6.49 7.17 -47.96
CA VAL A 30 -7.78 7.36 -47.22
C VAL A 30 -7.97 6.34 -46.09
N ASP A 31 -8.28 6.69 -44.84
CA ASP A 31 -9.22 7.71 -44.40
C ASP A 31 -8.85 8.31 -43.03
N ALA A 32 -9.17 9.58 -42.85
CA ALA A 32 -8.88 10.36 -41.66
C ALA A 32 -9.82 9.95 -40.52
N THR A 33 -9.29 9.27 -39.50
CA THR A 33 -9.98 9.15 -38.21
C THR A 33 -9.24 9.99 -37.17
N ASN A 34 -9.86 11.12 -36.85
CA ASN A 34 -9.53 12.09 -35.82
C ASN A 34 -8.63 11.57 -34.69
N SER A 35 -7.36 11.93 -34.78
CA SER A 35 -6.46 12.05 -33.64
C SER A 35 -6.97 13.16 -32.73
N SER A 36 -7.83 12.82 -31.76
CA SER A 36 -7.93 13.62 -30.53
C SER A 36 -6.73 13.32 -29.65
N THR A 37 -5.53 13.70 -30.12
CA THR A 37 -4.39 13.94 -29.27
C THR A 37 -4.70 15.20 -28.48
N ARG A 38 -5.41 15.05 -27.36
CA ARG A 38 -5.54 16.08 -26.34
C ARG A 38 -4.11 16.43 -25.94
N SER A 39 -3.61 17.57 -26.39
CA SER A 39 -2.27 18.04 -26.04
C SER A 39 -2.21 18.12 -24.52
N LYS A 40 -1.44 17.21 -23.91
CA LYS A 40 -1.12 17.30 -22.48
C LYS A 40 -0.48 18.65 -22.26
N SER A 41 -1.03 19.41 -21.32
CA SER A 41 -0.47 20.70 -20.94
C SER A 41 0.98 20.49 -20.44
N ALA A 42 1.86 21.48 -20.58
CA ALA A 42 3.26 21.36 -20.14
C ALA A 42 3.38 21.01 -18.64
N ASP A 43 2.38 21.35 -17.83
CA ASP A 43 2.27 20.95 -16.42
C ASP A 43 1.97 19.45 -16.22
N GLU A 44 1.25 18.79 -17.14
CA GLU A 44 0.99 17.34 -17.08
C GLU A 44 2.23 16.50 -17.44
N ALA A 45 3.21 17.07 -18.16
CA ALA A 45 4.43 16.36 -18.54
C ALA A 45 5.40 16.15 -17.36
N ASN A 46 5.30 16.97 -16.31
CA ASN A 46 6.12 16.88 -15.09
C ASN A 46 5.33 16.38 -13.87
N SER A 47 4.13 15.85 -14.05
CA SER A 47 3.36 15.28 -12.94
C SER A 47 4.06 14.03 -12.39
N PRO A 48 4.18 13.88 -11.06
CA PRO A 48 4.63 12.64 -10.43
C PRO A 48 3.68 11.46 -10.73
N ASN A 49 2.49 11.74 -11.27
CA ASN A 49 1.54 10.77 -11.77
C ASN A 49 0.97 11.21 -13.13
N PRO A 50 1.62 10.85 -14.25
CA PRO A 50 1.18 11.23 -15.59
C PRO A 50 -0.05 10.44 -16.08
N ASP A 51 -0.46 9.41 -15.34
CA ASP A 51 -1.56 8.50 -15.67
C ASP A 51 -2.88 8.97 -15.06
N LEU A 52 -2.84 9.90 -14.10
CA LEU A 52 -4.02 10.44 -13.47
C LEU A 52 -4.55 11.65 -14.24
N ASN A 53 -5.78 11.56 -14.74
CA ASN A 53 -6.47 12.71 -15.29
C ASN A 53 -6.96 13.61 -14.13
N PRO A 54 -6.52 14.88 -14.05
CA PRO A 54 -6.88 15.79 -12.96
C PRO A 54 -8.38 15.96 -12.76
N ALA A 55 -9.19 15.78 -13.81
CA ALA A 55 -10.65 15.87 -13.73
C ALA A 55 -11.30 14.77 -12.85
N PHE A 56 -10.58 13.68 -12.56
CA PHE A 56 -11.07 12.60 -11.68
C PHE A 56 -10.58 12.73 -10.24
N VAL A 57 -9.80 13.76 -9.91
CA VAL A 57 -9.35 14.02 -8.54
C VAL A 57 -10.51 14.62 -7.75
N PRO A 58 -10.97 13.98 -6.65
CA PRO A 58 -12.04 14.52 -5.84
C PRO A 58 -11.67 15.87 -5.20
N PRO A 59 -12.65 16.77 -4.96
CA PRO A 59 -12.39 18.02 -4.26
C PRO A 59 -11.71 17.81 -2.91
N GLY A 60 -10.68 18.61 -2.62
CA GLY A 60 -9.90 18.53 -1.38
C GLY A 60 -8.82 17.44 -1.38
N MET A 61 -8.66 16.70 -2.48
CA MET A 61 -7.53 15.81 -2.73
C MET A 61 -6.58 16.43 -3.77
N HIS A 62 -5.33 16.00 -3.75
CA HIS A 62 -4.34 16.35 -4.76
C HIS A 62 -3.31 15.22 -4.90
N VAL A 63 -2.58 15.19 -6.01
CA VAL A 63 -1.46 14.27 -6.19
C VAL A 63 -0.26 14.81 -5.42
N ASN A 64 0.33 14.00 -4.56
CA ASN A 64 1.55 14.35 -3.84
C ASN A 64 2.81 14.07 -4.65
N GLU A 65 3.97 14.44 -4.11
CA GLU A 65 5.29 14.34 -4.77
C GLU A 65 5.68 12.92 -5.20
N ILE A 66 5.04 11.90 -4.61
CA ILE A 66 5.30 10.49 -4.92
C ILE A 66 4.14 9.83 -5.68
N GLY A 67 3.23 10.62 -6.24
CA GLY A 67 2.22 10.18 -7.20
C GLY A 67 0.92 9.62 -6.59
N PHE A 68 0.79 9.59 -5.27
CA PHE A 68 -0.43 9.17 -4.57
C PHE A 68 -1.38 10.35 -4.34
N LEU A 69 -2.67 10.07 -4.21
CA LEU A 69 -3.68 11.03 -3.77
C LEU A 69 -3.59 11.24 -2.26
N GLU A 70 -3.44 12.51 -1.88
CA GLU A 70 -3.34 12.98 -0.50
C GLU A 70 -4.47 13.97 -0.18
N LYS A 71 -4.96 13.93 1.06
CA LYS A 71 -5.98 14.83 1.62
C LYS A 71 -5.62 15.27 3.03
N LYS A 72 -6.20 16.38 3.49
CA LYS A 72 -6.13 16.86 4.90
C LYS A 72 -7.41 16.61 5.70
N ALA A 73 -8.25 15.70 5.20
CA ALA A 73 -9.66 15.60 5.58
C ALA A 73 -9.98 14.46 6.55
N PHE A 74 -8.98 13.82 7.17
CA PHE A 74 -9.25 12.80 8.19
C PHE A 74 -9.62 13.51 9.51
N PRO A 75 -10.86 13.39 10.02
CA PRO A 75 -11.18 13.98 11.31
C PRO A 75 -10.56 13.17 12.46
N ARG A 76 -10.55 11.84 12.30
CA ARG A 76 -10.01 10.85 13.24
C ARG A 76 -9.52 9.64 12.46
N VAL A 77 -8.57 8.93 13.03
CA VAL A 77 -8.08 7.63 12.58
C VAL A 77 -7.83 6.75 13.81
N TYR A 78 -7.56 5.47 13.56
CA TYR A 78 -7.43 4.47 14.60
C TYR A 78 -6.14 3.68 14.40
N ARG A 79 -5.47 3.31 15.49
CA ARG A 79 -4.26 2.50 15.46
C ARG A 79 -4.31 1.51 16.61
N VAL A 80 -3.78 0.32 16.37
CA VAL A 80 -3.62 -0.70 17.40
C VAL A 80 -2.15 -0.88 17.74
N ASP A 81 -1.88 -1.36 18.95
CA ASP A 81 -0.57 -1.83 19.39
C ASP A 81 -0.72 -3.05 20.28
N SER A 82 0.32 -3.87 20.41
CA SER A 82 0.41 -5.03 21.31
C SER A 82 -0.01 -4.77 22.77
N GLY A 83 0.00 -3.51 23.20
CA GLY A 83 -0.29 -3.09 24.58
C GLY A 83 0.89 -3.24 25.54
N LEU A 84 2.02 -3.79 25.08
CA LEU A 84 3.28 -3.81 25.81
C LEU A 84 3.87 -2.39 25.94
N ASN A 85 3.69 -1.57 24.91
CA ASN A 85 4.21 -0.20 24.85
C ASN A 85 3.21 0.86 25.36
N ARG A 86 2.10 0.45 25.99
CA ARG A 86 1.00 1.34 26.38
C ARG A 86 1.46 2.59 27.14
N ALA A 87 2.29 2.40 28.16
CA ALA A 87 2.76 3.53 28.98
C ALA A 87 3.58 4.52 28.14
N ALA A 88 4.53 4.02 27.34
CA ALA A 88 5.36 4.83 26.45
C ALA A 88 4.52 5.57 25.40
N ILE A 89 3.51 4.91 24.80
CA ILE A 89 2.62 5.54 23.81
C ILE A 89 1.81 6.68 24.43
N LEU A 90 1.30 6.49 25.65
CA LEU A 90 0.52 7.52 26.32
C LEU A 90 1.38 8.70 26.80
N GLU A 91 2.66 8.47 27.11
CA GLU A 91 3.57 9.50 27.58
C GLU A 91 4.29 10.25 26.46
N HIS A 92 4.73 9.53 25.42
CA HIS A 92 5.62 10.06 24.37
C HIS A 92 4.98 10.01 22.98
N GLY A 93 3.89 9.29 22.81
CA GLY A 93 3.22 9.16 21.53
C GLY A 93 3.65 7.95 20.70
N PHE A 94 3.23 7.93 19.44
CA PHE A 94 3.65 6.91 18.47
C PHE A 94 4.88 7.36 17.70
N GLU A 95 5.90 6.51 17.69
CA GLU A 95 7.01 6.62 16.74
C GLU A 95 6.54 6.41 15.29
N PRO A 96 7.20 7.05 14.31
CA PRO A 96 6.95 6.79 12.90
C PRO A 96 6.98 5.30 12.54
N SER A 97 6.07 4.88 11.67
CA SER A 97 6.04 3.51 11.15
C SER A 97 7.27 3.28 10.25
N SER A 98 8.00 2.20 10.49
CA SER A 98 9.21 1.83 9.75
C SER A 98 8.97 0.74 8.69
N HIS A 99 7.93 -0.08 8.85
CA HIS A 99 7.61 -1.19 7.96
C HIS A 99 6.26 -0.99 7.28
N PHE A 100 6.24 -1.12 5.95
CA PHE A 100 5.08 -0.93 5.08
C PHE A 100 4.91 -2.16 4.17
N GLY A 101 4.41 -3.26 4.74
CA GLY A 101 4.36 -4.59 4.08
C GLY A 101 3.39 -4.64 2.90
N GLY A 102 2.14 -4.19 3.10
CA GLY A 102 1.09 -4.31 2.10
C GLY A 102 1.22 -3.39 0.89
N ILE A 103 1.55 -2.11 1.11
CA ILE A 103 1.77 -1.13 0.06
C ILE A 103 2.91 -0.18 0.45
N LYS A 104 3.67 0.30 -0.54
CA LYS A 104 4.69 1.33 -0.31
C LYS A 104 4.08 2.55 0.38
N LYS A 105 4.90 3.25 1.17
CA LYS A 105 4.52 4.49 1.84
C LYS A 105 3.88 5.50 0.87
N MET A 106 2.59 5.80 1.11
CA MET A 106 1.75 6.68 0.29
C MET A 106 1.87 8.18 0.54
N ILE A 107 2.67 8.63 1.52
CA ILE A 107 2.98 10.06 1.74
C ILE A 107 4.50 10.31 1.80
N SER A 108 4.91 11.55 1.51
CA SER A 108 6.30 11.98 1.71
C SER A 108 6.59 12.33 3.17
N GLY A 109 7.82 12.06 3.62
CA GLY A 109 8.26 12.23 5.01
C GLY A 109 7.91 11.06 5.92
N ASP A 110 8.02 11.26 7.22
CA ASP A 110 7.67 10.27 8.23
C ASP A 110 6.15 10.10 8.32
N ALA A 111 5.71 8.86 8.53
CA ALA A 111 4.30 8.50 8.46
C ALA A 111 3.91 7.52 9.57
N LEU A 112 2.66 7.58 9.98
CA LEU A 112 1.99 6.53 10.73
C LEU A 112 1.07 5.74 9.82
N ILE A 113 1.18 4.41 9.88
CA ILE A 113 0.14 3.48 9.40
C ILE A 113 -0.99 3.47 10.42
N VAL A 114 -2.22 3.67 9.93
CA VAL A 114 -3.44 3.75 10.72
C VAL A 114 -4.61 3.20 9.89
N SER A 115 -5.74 2.93 10.53
CA SER A 115 -7.02 2.67 9.88
C SER A 115 -7.90 3.91 9.89
N GLU A 116 -8.61 4.16 8.78
CA GLU A 116 -9.60 5.26 8.70
C GLU A 116 -10.84 5.00 9.58
N THR A 117 -11.08 3.76 9.96
CA THR A 117 -12.28 3.31 10.67
C THR A 117 -11.94 2.46 11.88
N LEU A 118 -12.77 2.53 12.93
CA LEU A 118 -12.62 1.73 14.13
C LEU A 118 -12.68 0.23 13.82
N GLU A 119 -13.61 -0.16 12.94
CA GLU A 119 -13.82 -1.54 12.52
C GLU A 119 -12.61 -2.10 11.78
N GLY A 120 -12.01 -1.31 10.89
CA GLY A 120 -10.77 -1.67 10.20
C GLY A 120 -9.59 -1.84 11.15
N ALA A 121 -9.46 -0.98 12.17
CA ALA A 121 -8.42 -1.13 13.19
C ALA A 121 -8.62 -2.38 14.04
N ARG A 122 -9.86 -2.70 14.43
CA ARG A 122 -10.18 -3.94 15.14
C ARG A 122 -9.91 -5.17 14.28
N ALA A 123 -10.31 -5.16 13.01
CA ALA A 123 -10.06 -6.28 12.10
C ALA A 123 -8.55 -6.56 11.97
N PHE A 124 -7.73 -5.52 11.81
CA PHE A 124 -6.28 -5.65 11.81
C PHE A 124 -5.73 -6.13 13.16
N GLY A 125 -6.20 -5.55 14.28
CA GLY A 125 -5.76 -5.96 15.61
C GLY A 125 -6.10 -7.43 15.92
N ASP A 126 -7.30 -7.87 15.54
CA ASP A 126 -7.75 -9.25 15.69
C ASP A 126 -6.92 -10.22 14.84
N SER A 127 -6.53 -9.83 13.60
CA SER A 127 -5.69 -10.66 12.73
C SER A 127 -4.23 -10.73 13.20
N GLU A 128 -3.68 -9.60 13.65
CA GLU A 128 -2.26 -9.48 14.00
C GLU A 128 -1.99 -9.98 15.43
N PHE A 129 -2.77 -9.50 16.39
CA PHE A 129 -2.53 -9.73 17.82
C PHE A 129 -3.53 -10.69 18.46
N GLY A 130 -4.63 -11.03 17.78
CA GLY A 130 -5.71 -11.83 18.33
C GLY A 130 -6.75 -10.97 19.06
N ALA A 131 -8.02 -11.38 18.98
CA ALA A 131 -9.12 -10.65 19.60
C ALA A 131 -8.89 -10.40 21.10
N GLY A 132 -9.01 -9.14 21.52
CA GLY A 132 -8.82 -8.71 22.91
C GLY A 132 -7.37 -8.63 23.40
N HIS A 133 -6.39 -8.87 22.52
CA HIS A 133 -4.96 -8.91 22.87
C HIS A 133 -4.14 -7.71 22.39
N TYR A 134 -4.81 -6.63 22.02
CA TYR A 134 -4.20 -5.37 21.61
C TYR A 134 -4.90 -4.19 22.26
N ASP A 135 -4.18 -3.08 22.38
CA ASP A 135 -4.78 -1.79 22.66
C ASP A 135 -5.24 -1.12 21.38
N LEU A 136 -6.36 -0.41 21.43
CA LEU A 136 -6.86 0.39 20.32
C LEU A 136 -6.93 1.86 20.72
N TYR A 137 -6.34 2.70 19.88
CA TYR A 137 -6.20 4.13 20.08
C TYR A 137 -7.00 4.88 19.01
N GLU A 138 -7.68 5.95 19.43
CA GLU A 138 -8.23 6.98 18.55
C GLU A 138 -7.24 8.13 18.46
N ILE A 139 -7.00 8.62 17.24
CA ILE A 139 -6.03 9.70 16.96
C ILE A 139 -6.72 10.86 16.25
N LYS A 140 -6.57 12.07 16.78
CA LYS A 140 -7.10 13.30 16.18
C LYS A 140 -6.15 13.84 15.10
N THR A 141 -6.61 13.84 13.85
CA THR A 141 -5.78 14.14 12.67
C THR A 141 -6.16 15.41 11.93
N LYS A 142 -7.05 16.24 12.49
CA LYS A 142 -7.47 17.51 11.87
C LYS A 142 -6.25 18.36 11.47
N GLY A 143 -6.21 18.73 10.19
CA GLY A 143 -5.18 19.59 9.60
C GLY A 143 -3.91 18.84 9.15
N LEU A 144 -3.77 17.56 9.48
CA LEU A 144 -2.65 16.73 9.04
C LEU A 144 -2.94 16.14 7.67
N LYS A 145 -1.88 16.02 6.87
CA LYS A 145 -1.94 15.38 5.56
C LYS A 145 -1.96 13.85 5.70
N GLY A 146 -2.56 13.18 4.74
CA GLY A 146 -2.55 11.73 4.66
C GLY A 146 -3.09 11.18 3.35
N ALA A 147 -2.78 9.92 3.06
CA ALA A 147 -3.23 9.20 1.88
C ALA A 147 -3.98 7.93 2.30
N SER A 148 -5.18 7.74 1.79
CA SER A 148 -5.99 6.53 2.00
C SER A 148 -5.70 5.53 0.89
N LEU A 149 -5.49 4.26 1.25
CA LEU A 149 -5.35 3.20 0.26
C LEU A 149 -6.64 3.05 -0.55
N LYS A 150 -7.81 3.12 0.10
CA LYS A 150 -9.10 3.04 -0.59
C LYS A 150 -9.26 4.15 -1.63
N ASP A 151 -8.98 5.40 -1.25
CA ASP A 151 -9.12 6.53 -2.17
C ASP A 151 -8.15 6.36 -3.36
N ASN A 152 -6.94 5.87 -3.12
CA ASN A 152 -5.97 5.62 -4.17
C ASN A 152 -6.35 4.43 -5.07
N VAL A 153 -6.88 3.35 -4.53
CA VAL A 153 -7.43 2.24 -5.32
C VAL A 153 -8.58 2.71 -6.21
N TYR A 154 -9.44 3.60 -5.70
CA TYR A 154 -10.65 4.02 -6.41
C TYR A 154 -10.43 5.15 -7.41
N PHE A 155 -9.71 6.20 -7.02
CA PHE A 155 -9.52 7.42 -7.82
C PHE A 155 -8.14 7.48 -8.49
N ASN A 156 -7.18 6.65 -8.07
CA ASN A 156 -5.86 6.56 -8.67
C ASN A 156 -5.46 5.10 -9.03
N PRO A 157 -6.34 4.33 -9.68
CA PRO A 157 -6.17 2.88 -9.83
C PRO A 157 -4.93 2.50 -10.64
N ALA A 158 -4.60 3.27 -11.69
CA ALA A 158 -3.48 2.99 -12.56
C ALA A 158 -2.13 3.01 -11.82
N PHE A 159 -1.88 4.12 -11.11
CA PHE A 159 -0.67 4.28 -10.31
C PHE A 159 -0.63 3.29 -9.14
N THR A 160 -1.75 3.13 -8.43
CA THR A 160 -1.84 2.23 -7.26
C THR A 160 -1.58 0.79 -7.66
N ALA A 161 -2.16 0.31 -8.77
CA ALA A 161 -1.92 -1.03 -9.28
C ALA A 161 -0.43 -1.25 -9.62
N LYS A 162 0.24 -0.27 -10.25
CA LYS A 162 1.67 -0.33 -10.54
C LYS A 162 2.51 -0.47 -9.27
N GLN A 163 2.18 0.26 -8.20
CA GLN A 163 2.89 0.14 -6.92
C GLN A 163 2.72 -1.22 -6.26
N LEU A 164 1.59 -1.89 -6.54
CA LEU A 164 1.29 -3.25 -6.07
C LEU A 164 1.79 -4.34 -7.04
N GLY A 165 2.48 -3.98 -8.13
CA GLY A 165 2.95 -4.93 -9.14
C GLY A 165 1.81 -5.60 -9.93
N ARG A 166 0.67 -4.91 -10.10
CA ARG A 166 -0.56 -5.42 -10.73
C ARG A 166 -1.03 -4.53 -11.87
N THR A 167 -1.97 -5.05 -12.65
CA THR A 167 -2.72 -4.25 -13.63
C THR A 167 -3.96 -3.61 -12.96
N PRO A 168 -4.49 -2.50 -13.49
CA PRO A 168 -5.67 -1.85 -12.92
C PRO A 168 -6.91 -2.75 -12.95
N SER A 169 -7.08 -3.54 -14.00
CA SER A 169 -8.17 -4.52 -14.11
C SER A 169 -8.06 -5.60 -13.04
N ALA A 170 -6.86 -6.16 -12.82
CA ALA A 170 -6.65 -7.16 -11.78
C ALA A 170 -6.93 -6.58 -10.38
N LEU A 171 -6.46 -5.37 -10.10
CA LEU A 171 -6.73 -4.69 -8.83
C LEU A 171 -8.24 -4.50 -8.57
N LYS A 172 -9.03 -4.22 -9.62
CA LYS A 172 -10.48 -4.02 -9.53
C LYS A 172 -11.26 -5.31 -9.22
N GLU A 173 -10.74 -6.45 -9.64
CA GLU A 173 -11.39 -7.76 -9.46
C GLU A 173 -11.05 -8.43 -8.12
N MET A 174 -10.01 -7.96 -7.44
CA MET A 174 -9.55 -8.52 -6.16
C MET A 174 -10.53 -8.24 -5.02
N ALA A 175 -10.65 -9.20 -4.10
CA ALA A 175 -11.33 -8.95 -2.84
C ALA A 175 -10.50 -7.97 -1.98
N PRO A 176 -11.13 -7.10 -1.16
CA PRO A 176 -10.40 -6.16 -0.31
C PRO A 176 -9.31 -6.79 0.56
N ARG A 177 -9.56 -7.97 1.12
CA ARG A 177 -8.60 -8.74 1.92
C ARG A 177 -7.35 -9.20 1.16
N GLU A 178 -7.41 -9.25 -0.17
CA GLU A 178 -6.31 -9.70 -1.02
C GLU A 178 -5.45 -8.52 -1.50
N VAL A 179 -5.97 -7.30 -1.40
CA VAL A 179 -5.28 -6.08 -1.83
C VAL A 179 -4.33 -5.64 -0.72
N ALA A 180 -3.04 -5.57 -1.06
CA ALA A 180 -2.00 -5.07 -0.17
C ALA A 180 -1.99 -5.80 1.18
N GLU A 181 -1.98 -7.13 1.16
CA GLU A 181 -1.95 -7.97 2.37
C GLU A 181 -3.11 -7.70 3.34
N GLY A 182 -4.27 -7.32 2.81
CA GLY A 182 -5.47 -7.01 3.59
C GLY A 182 -5.61 -5.54 4.00
N ALA A 183 -4.61 -4.70 3.72
CA ALA A 183 -4.63 -3.27 4.06
C ALA A 183 -5.89 -2.55 3.54
N LEU A 184 -6.43 -2.95 2.38
CA LEU A 184 -7.66 -2.35 1.86
C LEU A 184 -8.90 -2.71 2.71
N GLU A 185 -8.97 -3.94 3.22
CA GLU A 185 -10.00 -4.38 4.17
C GLU A 185 -9.86 -3.62 5.50
N PHE A 186 -8.63 -3.46 6.00
CA PHE A 186 -8.33 -2.72 7.22
C PHE A 186 -8.46 -1.20 7.11
N ARG A 187 -8.83 -0.71 5.93
CA ARG A 187 -8.98 0.73 5.62
C ARG A 187 -7.71 1.51 5.94
N GLU A 188 -6.58 0.94 5.54
CA GLU A 188 -5.26 1.51 5.78
C GLU A 188 -5.13 2.91 5.16
N ALA A 189 -4.57 3.81 5.94
CA ALA A 189 -4.13 5.12 5.52
C ALA A 189 -2.76 5.43 6.12
N HIS A 190 -1.98 6.24 5.41
CA HIS A 190 -0.73 6.77 5.91
C HIS A 190 -0.92 8.24 6.22
N ILE A 191 -0.74 8.62 7.48
CA ILE A 191 -0.91 9.99 7.96
C ILE A 191 0.45 10.53 8.40
N ASP A 192 0.64 11.85 8.28
CA ASP A 192 1.81 12.56 8.79
C ASP A 192 2.16 12.15 10.24
N ALA A 193 3.45 11.92 10.50
CA ALA A 193 3.93 11.46 11.81
C ALA A 193 3.59 12.38 12.98
N ALA A 194 3.29 13.67 12.74
CA ALA A 194 2.79 14.57 13.79
C ALA A 194 1.44 14.10 14.39
N ALA A 195 0.74 13.15 13.75
CA ALA A 195 -0.42 12.47 14.32
C ALA A 195 -0.06 11.63 15.56
N GLY A 196 1.20 11.23 15.70
CA GLY A 196 1.72 10.45 16.81
C GLY A 196 1.89 11.23 18.10
N ASP A 197 1.69 12.55 18.10
CA ASP A 197 1.78 13.36 19.32
C ASP A 197 0.82 12.85 20.42
N PRO A 198 1.28 12.65 21.67
CA PRO A 198 0.46 12.11 22.75
C PRO A 198 -0.79 12.95 23.05
N ALA A 199 -0.78 14.27 22.82
CA ALA A 199 -1.94 15.14 22.99
C ALA A 199 -3.07 14.86 21.98
N ARG A 200 -2.77 14.13 20.90
CA ARG A 200 -3.73 13.72 19.86
C ARG A 200 -4.28 12.31 20.07
N ILE A 201 -3.66 11.53 20.95
CA ILE A 201 -3.92 10.11 21.15
C ILE A 201 -4.87 9.91 22.32
N ARG A 202 -5.80 8.97 22.17
CA ARG A 202 -6.67 8.50 23.25
C ARG A 202 -6.77 6.99 23.17
N LEU A 203 -6.37 6.29 24.24
CA LEU A 203 -6.69 4.87 24.39
C LEU A 203 -8.21 4.72 24.53
N ILE A 204 -8.81 3.91 23.67
CA ILE A 204 -10.27 3.68 23.67
C ILE A 204 -10.66 2.24 23.99
N GLU A 205 -9.79 1.27 23.71
CA GLU A 205 -9.94 -0.11 24.16
C GLU A 205 -8.62 -0.63 24.71
N ARG A 206 -8.70 -1.28 25.86
CA ARG A 206 -7.55 -1.86 26.55
C ARG A 206 -7.55 -3.37 26.35
N GLY A 207 -6.52 -3.89 25.67
CA GLY A 207 -6.30 -5.32 25.53
C GLY A 207 -5.46 -5.90 26.67
N ILE A 208 -5.44 -7.23 26.72
CA ILE A 208 -4.54 -8.01 27.57
C ILE A 208 -3.46 -8.59 26.66
N PRO A 209 -2.22 -8.05 26.68
CA PRO A 209 -1.14 -8.54 25.82
C PRO A 209 -0.98 -10.06 25.97
N ARG A 210 -0.76 -10.78 24.85
CA ARG A 210 -0.48 -12.22 24.92
C ARG A 210 0.81 -12.46 25.71
N PRO A 211 0.84 -13.46 26.60
CA PRO A 211 2.10 -13.91 27.20
C PRO A 211 3.06 -14.30 26.08
N GLN A 212 4.29 -13.78 26.10
CA GLN A 212 5.32 -14.32 25.23
C GLN A 212 5.67 -15.70 25.77
N THR A 213 5.34 -16.76 25.04
CA THR A 213 5.89 -18.08 25.34
C THR A 213 7.41 -17.96 25.12
N PRO A 214 8.25 -18.26 26.12
CA PRO A 214 9.69 -18.35 25.89
C PRO A 214 9.95 -19.36 24.75
N PRO A 215 10.95 -19.14 23.89
CA PRO A 215 11.35 -20.18 22.96
C PRO A 215 11.68 -21.43 23.78
N ASP A 216 11.06 -22.55 23.41
CA ASP A 216 11.30 -23.84 24.04
C ASP A 216 12.81 -24.06 24.10
N SER A 217 13.34 -24.04 25.32
CA SER A 217 14.67 -24.53 25.61
C SER A 217 14.57 -26.04 25.52
N ASP A 218 14.44 -26.58 24.30
CA ASP A 218 14.45 -28.02 24.09
C ASP A 218 15.81 -28.51 24.55
N GLY A 219 15.73 -29.22 25.68
CA GLY A 219 16.86 -29.65 26.47
C GLY A 219 17.77 -30.53 25.62
N SER A 220 19.03 -30.09 25.51
CA SER A 220 20.12 -31.04 25.41
C SER A 220 20.11 -31.86 26.70
N THR A 221 19.70 -33.11 26.60
CA THR A 221 20.13 -34.16 27.53
C THR A 221 20.83 -35.22 26.70
N ASP A 222 22.08 -35.46 27.09
CA ASP A 222 23.06 -36.43 26.59
C ASP A 222 22.51 -37.83 26.30
#